data_AF-A0A8T6DJA5-F1
#
_entry.id   AF-A0A8T6DJA5-F1
#
_cell.length_a   1.000
_cell.length_b   1.000
_cell.length_c   1.000
_cell.angle_alpha   90.00
_cell.angle_beta   90.00
_cell.angle_gamma   90.00
#
_symmetry.space_group_name_H-M   'P 1'
#
loop_
_entity.id
_entity.type
_entity.pdbx_description
1 polymer ?
#
loop_
_entity_poly.entity_id
_entity_poly.type
_entity_poly.pdbx_seq_one_letter_code
_entity_poly.pdbx_strand_id
1 'polypeptide(L)'
;MTEQYATGSEPQMDDKHRIGEVMNASTSEFTAQCYRLYDAPEIGNLVICGQDAPMYGIVYEATTQSIDPGRAAIPRGMHADSEADVLHDNPQIERLLCTKFSALVVGYRDGDAIRRYPPLIAPRIFSFVRECYDDELAEFSSSHEFLNLLLTAPISTQD
;
A
#
# COMPACT_ATOMS: atom_id res chain seq x y z
N MET A 1 -13.75 41.25 -21.88
CA MET A 1 -14.36 39.92 -22.09
C MET A 1 -13.26 38.95 -21.75
N THR A 2 -13.22 38.55 -20.48
CA THR A 2 -12.08 37.87 -19.86
C THR A 2 -12.54 36.46 -19.55
N GLU A 3 -11.99 35.48 -20.26
CA GLU A 3 -12.26 34.06 -20.04
C GLU A 3 -11.63 33.64 -18.70
N GLN A 4 -12.52 33.28 -17.77
CA GLN A 4 -12.16 32.69 -16.48
C GLN A 4 -11.85 31.21 -16.70
N TYR A 5 -10.61 30.83 -16.41
CA TYR A 5 -10.19 29.44 -16.28
C TYR A 5 -11.02 28.76 -15.19
N ALA A 6 -11.73 27.71 -15.58
CA ALA A 6 -12.36 26.78 -14.64
C ALA A 6 -11.26 26.13 -13.81
N THR A 7 -11.19 26.47 -12.53
CA THR A 7 -10.38 25.77 -11.54
C THR A 7 -11.07 24.46 -11.26
N GLY A 8 -10.69 23.40 -11.99
CA GLY A 8 -10.99 22.03 -11.57
C GLY A 8 -10.33 21.83 -10.22
N SER A 9 -11.13 21.68 -9.17
CA SER A 9 -10.65 21.27 -7.86
C SER A 9 -10.04 19.88 -8.00
N GLU A 10 -8.71 19.80 -7.98
CA GLU A 10 -8.00 18.54 -7.74
C GLU A 10 -8.64 17.87 -6.52
N PRO A 11 -8.93 16.55 -6.56
CA PRO A 11 -9.47 15.87 -5.40
C PRO A 11 -8.43 15.96 -4.28
N GLN A 12 -8.71 16.83 -3.31
CA GLN A 12 -7.90 17.00 -2.12
C GLN A 12 -7.97 15.69 -1.34
N MET A 13 -6.95 14.83 -1.52
CA MET A 13 -6.88 13.54 -0.85
C MET A 13 -6.91 13.76 0.67
N ASP A 14 -7.98 13.28 1.31
CA ASP A 14 -8.13 13.28 2.76
C ASP A 14 -6.96 12.48 3.37
N ASP A 15 -6.18 13.13 4.24
CA ASP A 15 -5.06 12.52 4.97
C ASP A 15 -5.51 11.27 5.74
N LYS A 16 -6.81 11.15 6.05
CA LYS A 16 -7.39 10.04 6.84
C LYS A 16 -7.29 8.65 6.22
N HIS A 17 -6.99 8.51 4.94
CA HIS A 17 -6.93 7.19 4.29
C HIS A 17 -5.51 6.78 3.87
N ARG A 18 -4.50 7.61 4.16
CA ARG A 18 -3.11 7.22 3.91
C ARG A 18 -2.67 6.19 4.95
N ILE A 19 -2.22 5.06 4.44
CA ILE A 19 -1.79 3.92 5.26
C ILE A 19 -0.27 3.82 5.33
N GLY A 20 0.46 4.41 4.37
CA GLY A 20 1.92 4.30 4.33
C GLY A 20 2.57 4.94 3.10
N GLU A 21 3.84 4.60 2.91
CA GLU A 21 4.68 5.11 1.82
C GLU A 21 5.43 3.98 1.11
N VAL A 22 5.58 4.11 -0.20
CA VAL A 22 6.37 3.19 -1.02
C VAL A 22 7.85 3.25 -0.62
N MET A 23 8.42 2.10 -0.26
CA MET A 23 9.82 1.95 0.16
C MET A 23 10.69 1.27 -0.91
N ASN A 24 10.07 0.45 -1.76
CA ASN A 24 10.69 -0.18 -2.91
C ASN A 24 9.64 -0.35 -4.01
N ALA A 25 10.04 -0.25 -5.27
CA ALA A 25 9.14 -0.34 -6.40
C ALA A 25 9.84 -0.84 -7.67
N SER A 26 9.10 -1.62 -8.44
CA SER A 26 9.34 -1.93 -9.85
C SER A 26 8.10 -1.55 -10.67
N THR A 27 8.10 -1.82 -11.97
CA THR A 27 6.90 -1.64 -12.80
C THR A 27 5.79 -2.63 -12.45
N SER A 28 6.13 -3.75 -11.81
CA SER A 28 5.21 -4.86 -11.58
C SER A 28 4.75 -4.98 -10.14
N GLU A 29 5.48 -4.41 -9.18
CA GLU A 29 5.15 -4.49 -7.76
C GLU A 29 5.74 -3.32 -6.99
N PHE A 30 5.24 -3.08 -5.79
CA PHE A 30 5.88 -2.23 -4.81
C PHE A 30 5.71 -2.78 -3.40
N THR A 31 6.64 -2.40 -2.52
CA THR A 31 6.52 -2.62 -1.08
C THR A 31 6.34 -1.27 -0.40
N ALA A 32 5.31 -1.14 0.41
CA ALA A 32 5.06 0.05 1.22
C ALA A 32 5.24 -0.24 2.71
N GLN A 33 5.71 0.74 3.46
CA GLN A 33 5.77 0.69 4.92
C GLN A 33 4.57 1.46 5.48
N CYS A 34 3.84 0.82 6.39
CA CYS A 34 2.69 1.40 7.05
C CYS A 34 3.13 2.46 8.06
N TYR A 35 2.28 3.46 8.29
CA TYR A 35 2.51 4.46 9.34
C TYR A 35 2.28 3.93 10.75
N ARG A 36 1.42 2.91 10.89
CA ARG A 36 1.12 2.25 12.16
C ARG A 36 1.48 0.77 12.08
N LEU A 37 1.84 0.21 13.24
CA LEU A 37 2.15 -1.20 13.37
C LEU A 37 0.86 -2.03 13.26
N TYR A 38 0.91 -3.14 12.52
CA TYR A 38 -0.21 -4.05 12.25
C TYR A 38 -1.36 -3.46 11.41
N ASP A 39 -1.14 -2.32 10.77
CA ASP A 39 -2.12 -1.61 9.93
C ASP A 39 -1.94 -1.87 8.42
N ALA A 40 -1.36 -3.02 8.04
CA ALA A 40 -1.33 -3.40 6.64
C ALA A 40 -2.76 -3.70 6.14
N PRO A 41 -3.11 -3.33 4.91
CA PRO A 41 -4.38 -3.75 4.30
C PRO A 41 -4.45 -5.27 4.20
N GLU A 42 -5.68 -5.78 4.15
CA GLU A 42 -5.92 -7.21 3.96
C GLU A 42 -5.37 -7.69 2.60
N ILE A 43 -4.95 -8.96 2.56
CA ILE A 43 -4.55 -9.60 1.31
C ILE A 43 -5.73 -9.57 0.33
N GLY A 44 -5.46 -9.18 -0.91
CA GLY A 44 -6.45 -9.01 -1.97
C GLY A 44 -7.02 -7.60 -2.07
N ASN A 45 -6.79 -6.72 -1.08
CA ASN A 45 -7.27 -5.33 -1.16
C ASN A 45 -6.59 -4.58 -2.30
N LEU A 46 -7.39 -3.75 -2.97
CA LEU A 46 -6.92 -2.80 -3.97
C LEU A 46 -6.45 -1.52 -3.26
N VAL A 47 -5.21 -1.15 -3.51
CA VAL A 47 -4.58 0.08 -2.99
C VAL A 47 -4.15 0.99 -4.13
N ILE A 48 -4.02 2.28 -3.83
CA ILE A 48 -3.55 3.30 -4.78
C ILE A 48 -2.28 3.93 -4.23
N CYS A 49 -1.24 4.01 -5.05
CA CYS A 49 -0.02 4.76 -4.73
C CYS A 49 0.25 5.90 -5.73
N GLY A 50 0.75 7.02 -5.24
CA GLY A 50 1.10 8.19 -6.06
C GLY A 50 -0.05 9.21 -6.20
N GLN A 51 0.31 10.50 -6.33
CA GLN A 51 -0.67 11.61 -6.47
C GLN A 51 -0.93 11.95 -7.94
N ASP A 52 0.12 12.33 -8.68
CA ASP A 52 -0.02 12.83 -10.06
C ASP A 52 -0.28 11.72 -11.08
N ALA A 53 0.25 10.52 -10.81
CA ALA A 53 0.13 9.34 -11.66
C ALA A 53 -0.23 8.13 -10.78
N PRO A 54 -1.49 8.03 -10.32
CA PRO A 54 -1.88 7.01 -9.37
C PRO A 54 -1.84 5.63 -10.03
N MET A 55 -1.20 4.69 -9.34
CA MET A 55 -1.08 3.30 -9.74
C MET A 55 -1.87 2.43 -8.78
N TYR A 56 -2.54 1.42 -9.32
CA TYR A 56 -3.36 0.47 -8.59
C TYR A 56 -2.54 -0.78 -8.29
N GLY A 57 -2.55 -1.21 -7.04
CA GLY A 57 -1.89 -2.41 -6.57
C GLY A 57 -2.84 -3.36 -5.87
N ILE A 58 -2.68 -4.66 -6.03
CA ILE A 58 -3.37 -5.67 -5.22
C ILE A 58 -2.40 -6.21 -4.18
N VAL A 59 -2.75 -6.07 -2.91
CA VAL A 59 -1.93 -6.55 -1.79
C VAL A 59 -1.86 -8.08 -1.83
N TYR A 60 -0.66 -8.64 -1.79
CA TYR A 60 -0.46 -10.10 -1.78
C TYR A 60 0.34 -10.59 -0.57
N GLU A 61 0.96 -9.69 0.19
CA GLU A 61 1.78 -10.04 1.35
C GLU A 61 1.80 -8.88 2.36
N ALA A 62 1.80 -9.21 3.65
CA ALA A 62 2.04 -8.27 4.75
C ALA A 62 3.03 -8.88 5.75
N THR A 63 4.02 -8.09 6.14
CA THR A 63 5.12 -8.52 7.01
C THR A 63 5.33 -7.50 8.12
N THR A 64 5.31 -7.97 9.36
CA THR A 64 5.74 -7.16 10.52
C THR A 64 7.05 -7.67 11.05
N GLN A 65 8.06 -6.81 11.06
CA GLN A 65 9.44 -7.20 11.35
C GLN A 65 10.20 -6.06 12.04
N SER A 66 11.39 -6.37 12.55
CA SER A 66 12.28 -5.34 13.09
C SER A 66 12.68 -4.32 12.04
N ILE A 67 12.77 -3.05 12.46
CA ILE A 67 13.29 -1.96 11.62
C ILE A 67 14.78 -2.18 11.32
N ASP A 68 15.54 -2.68 12.30
CA ASP A 68 16.92 -3.08 12.13
C ASP A 68 16.98 -4.58 11.79
N PRO A 69 17.38 -4.95 10.55
CA PRO A 69 17.45 -6.35 10.12
C PRO A 69 18.45 -7.17 10.94
N GLY A 70 19.47 -6.54 11.53
CA GLY A 70 20.44 -7.20 12.40
C GLY A 70 19.90 -7.53 13.80
N ARG A 71 18.68 -7.08 14.12
CA ARG A 71 18.10 -7.19 15.46
C ARG A 71 16.68 -7.74 15.40
N ALA A 72 16.56 -9.05 15.22
CA ALA A 72 15.28 -9.75 15.19
C ALA A 72 14.42 -9.49 16.43
N ALA A 73 13.09 -9.54 16.24
CA ALA A 73 12.13 -9.48 17.32
C ALA A 73 12.33 -10.68 18.25
N ILE A 74 12.24 -10.43 19.56
CA ILE A 74 12.37 -11.48 20.58
C ILE A 74 11.03 -11.64 21.32
N PRO A 75 10.66 -12.87 21.74
CA PRO A 75 9.46 -13.09 22.54
C PRO A 75 9.49 -12.30 23.85
N ARG A 76 8.37 -11.64 24.20
CA ARG A 76 8.22 -10.83 25.42
C ARG A 76 7.04 -11.24 26.30
N GLY A 77 6.14 -12.09 25.80
CA GLY A 77 4.90 -12.45 26.48
C GLY A 77 4.97 -13.63 27.46
N MET A 78 6.16 -14.09 27.85
CA MET A 78 6.29 -15.29 28.71
C MET A 78 5.54 -15.16 30.06
N HIS A 79 5.41 -13.93 30.57
CA HIS A 79 4.77 -13.62 31.85
C HIS A 79 3.56 -12.69 31.71
N ALA A 80 3.12 -12.41 30.48
CA ALA A 80 1.98 -11.54 30.25
C ALA A 80 0.68 -12.36 30.26
N ASP A 81 -0.37 -11.79 30.82
CA ASP A 81 -1.70 -12.43 30.85
C ASP A 81 -2.43 -12.31 29.50
N SER A 82 -2.06 -11.31 28.67
CA SER A 82 -2.57 -11.12 27.31
C SER A 82 -1.55 -10.46 26.36
N GLU A 83 -1.79 -10.54 25.05
CA GLU A 83 -1.00 -9.83 24.03
C GLU A 83 -1.08 -8.30 24.18
N ALA A 84 -2.24 -7.80 24.60
CA ALA A 84 -2.43 -6.38 24.89
C ALA A 84 -1.52 -5.91 26.03
N ASP A 85 -1.35 -6.74 27.07
CA ASP A 85 -0.43 -6.45 28.18
C ASP A 85 1.03 -6.44 27.71
N VAL A 86 1.41 -7.31 26.76
CA VAL A 86 2.76 -7.28 26.16
C VAL A 86 3.05 -5.92 25.53
N LEU A 87 2.12 -5.38 24.73
CA LEU A 87 2.28 -4.06 24.11
C LEU A 87 2.23 -2.95 25.16
N HIS A 88 1.31 -3.03 26.13
CA HIS A 88 1.18 -2.04 27.20
C HIS A 88 2.46 -1.91 28.04
N ASP A 89 3.06 -3.03 28.42
CA ASP A 89 4.27 -3.09 29.24
C ASP A 89 5.55 -2.84 28.44
N ASN A 90 5.48 -2.92 27.10
CA ASN A 90 6.62 -2.72 26.21
C ASN A 90 6.30 -1.68 25.11
N PRO A 91 6.00 -0.41 25.46
CA PRO A 91 5.63 0.61 24.49
C PRO A 91 6.74 0.93 23.47
N GLN A 92 7.99 0.55 23.76
CA GLN A 92 9.11 0.64 22.81
C GLN A 92 8.95 -0.26 21.57
N ILE A 93 8.10 -1.30 21.60
CA ILE A 93 7.90 -2.22 20.47
C ILE A 93 7.53 -1.47 19.19
N GLU A 94 6.66 -0.45 19.28
CA GLU A 94 6.24 0.37 18.14
C GLU A 94 7.40 1.14 17.47
N ARG A 95 8.51 1.34 18.18
CA ARG A 95 9.71 2.01 17.66
C ARG A 95 10.78 1.04 17.16
N LEU A 96 10.59 -0.25 17.38
CA LEU A 96 11.54 -1.30 17.01
C LEU A 96 11.05 -2.13 15.82
N LEU A 97 9.74 -2.19 15.63
CA LEU A 97 9.10 -2.93 14.56
C LEU A 97 8.47 -1.99 13.53
N CYS A 98 8.33 -2.49 12.31
CA CYS A 98 7.55 -1.86 11.27
C CYS A 98 6.70 -2.90 10.56
N THR A 99 5.56 -2.47 10.05
CA THR A 99 4.69 -3.26 9.19
C THR A 99 4.87 -2.79 7.76
N LYS A 100 5.12 -3.73 6.85
CA LYS A 100 5.22 -3.51 5.42
C LYS A 100 4.22 -4.40 4.71
N PHE A 101 3.76 -3.98 3.55
CA PHE A 101 3.01 -4.84 2.65
C PHE A 101 3.54 -4.72 1.23
N SER A 102 3.39 -5.78 0.47
CA SER A 102 3.74 -5.84 -0.94
C SER A 102 2.47 -5.93 -1.78
N ALA A 103 2.44 -5.17 -2.86
CA ALA A 103 1.31 -5.10 -3.78
C ALA A 103 1.78 -5.27 -5.22
N LEU A 104 1.06 -6.11 -5.97
CA LEU A 104 1.26 -6.29 -7.40
C LEU A 104 0.62 -5.13 -8.13
N VAL A 105 1.38 -4.42 -8.97
CA VAL A 105 0.86 -3.33 -9.80
C VAL A 105 -0.01 -3.93 -10.91
N VAL A 106 -1.30 -3.60 -10.87
CA VAL A 106 -2.33 -4.16 -11.75
C VAL A 106 -2.93 -3.13 -12.70
N GLY A 107 -2.60 -1.85 -12.51
CA GLY A 107 -3.09 -0.79 -13.35
C GLY A 107 -2.58 0.58 -12.95
N TYR A 108 -2.98 1.58 -13.72
CA TYR A 108 -2.71 2.99 -13.42
C TYR A 108 -3.78 3.88 -14.04
N ARG A 109 -3.89 5.11 -13.55
CA ARG A 109 -4.74 6.14 -14.15
C ARG A 109 -3.93 6.98 -15.14
N ASP A 110 -4.50 7.19 -16.32
CA ASP A 110 -3.95 7.97 -17.43
C ASP A 110 -4.97 9.03 -17.84
N GLY A 111 -4.87 10.22 -17.23
CA GLY A 111 -5.95 11.21 -17.26
C GLY A 111 -7.23 10.67 -16.63
N ASP A 112 -8.32 10.60 -17.40
CA ASP A 112 -9.60 10.07 -16.93
C ASP A 112 -9.75 8.56 -17.14
N ALA A 113 -8.78 7.91 -17.81
CA ALA A 113 -8.87 6.49 -18.14
C ALA A 113 -8.14 5.62 -17.12
N ILE A 114 -8.78 4.56 -16.65
CA ILE A 114 -8.12 3.47 -15.91
C ILE A 114 -7.57 2.43 -16.89
N ARG A 115 -6.26 2.22 -16.85
CA ARG A 115 -5.54 1.15 -17.56
C ARG A 115 -5.31 -0.01 -16.60
N ARG A 116 -5.65 -1.24 -17.00
CA ARG A 116 -5.57 -2.47 -16.17
C ARG A 116 -4.41 -3.37 -16.58
N TYR A 117 -3.29 -2.71 -16.86
CA TYR A 117 -2.01 -3.31 -17.17
C TYR A 117 -0.90 -2.48 -16.53
N PRO A 118 0.31 -3.04 -16.31
CA PRO A 118 1.39 -2.34 -15.63
C PRO A 118 1.83 -1.07 -16.37
N PRO A 119 2.21 0.01 -15.65
CA PRO A 119 2.73 1.23 -16.25
C PRO A 119 4.16 1.04 -16.79
N LEU A 120 4.60 1.97 -17.65
CA LEU A 120 5.97 1.98 -18.18
C LEU A 120 7.01 2.48 -17.15
N ILE A 121 6.56 3.09 -16.05
CA ILE A 121 7.40 3.68 -15.02
C ILE A 121 6.92 3.16 -13.67
N ALA A 122 7.85 2.73 -12.82
CA ALA A 122 7.56 2.30 -11.47
C ALA A 122 7.02 3.45 -10.59
N PRO A 123 6.25 3.14 -9.52
CA PRO A 123 5.94 4.10 -8.47
C PRO A 123 7.22 4.76 -7.91
N ARG A 124 7.13 6.04 -7.51
CA ARG A 124 8.26 6.70 -6.84
C ARG A 124 8.37 6.24 -5.39
N ILE A 125 9.60 6.13 -4.89
CA ILE A 125 9.82 5.99 -3.45
C ILE A 125 9.21 7.20 -2.72
N PHE A 126 8.65 6.95 -1.53
CA PHE A 126 7.87 7.91 -0.74
C PHE A 126 6.57 8.37 -1.38
N SER A 127 6.10 7.68 -2.43
CA SER A 127 4.72 7.86 -2.87
C SER A 127 3.78 7.40 -1.76
N PHE A 128 2.84 8.25 -1.37
CA PHE A 128 1.79 7.88 -0.44
C PHE A 128 0.94 6.75 -1.00
N VAL A 129 0.56 5.83 -0.12
CA VAL A 129 -0.33 4.71 -0.41
C VAL A 129 -1.59 4.84 0.45
N ARG A 130 -2.73 4.52 -0.14
CA ARG A 130 -4.05 4.47 0.52
C ARG A 130 -4.87 3.31 0.00
N GLU A 131 -5.89 2.94 0.76
CA GLU A 131 -6.94 2.06 0.27
C GLU A 131 -7.83 2.79 -0.77
N CYS A 132 -8.40 2.02 -1.68
CA CYS A 132 -9.43 2.52 -2.60
C CYS A 132 -10.71 2.83 -1.83
N TYR A 133 -11.41 3.88 -2.24
CA TYR A 133 -12.81 4.07 -1.86
C TYR A 133 -13.72 3.12 -2.67
N ASP A 134 -14.95 2.92 -2.19
CA ASP A 134 -15.92 2.01 -2.80
C ASP A 134 -16.21 2.34 -4.28
N ASP A 135 -16.25 3.63 -4.63
CA ASP A 135 -16.47 4.10 -5.99
C ASP A 135 -15.26 3.83 -6.90
N GLU A 136 -14.05 4.05 -6.40
CA GLU A 136 -12.81 3.72 -7.12
C GLU A 136 -12.64 2.21 -7.32
N LEU A 137 -12.99 1.41 -6.31
CA LEU A 137 -12.98 -0.04 -6.40
C LEU A 137 -14.01 -0.53 -7.43
N ALA A 138 -15.22 0.02 -7.44
CA ALA A 138 -16.25 -0.29 -8.42
C ALA A 138 -15.82 0.13 -9.84
N GLU A 139 -15.22 1.31 -9.99
CA GLU A 139 -14.68 1.80 -11.27
C GLU A 139 -13.58 0.86 -11.77
N PHE A 140 -12.59 0.53 -10.93
CA PHE A 140 -11.49 -0.35 -11.30
C PHE A 140 -11.98 -1.77 -11.63
N SER A 141 -12.88 -2.35 -10.83
CA SER A 141 -13.39 -3.71 -11.04
C SER A 141 -14.36 -3.87 -12.22
N SER A 142 -14.78 -2.78 -12.87
CA SER A 142 -15.66 -2.83 -14.06
C SER A 142 -15.07 -3.58 -15.27
N SER A 143 -13.76 -3.80 -15.31
CA SER A 143 -13.08 -4.70 -16.26
C SER A 143 -12.10 -5.61 -15.53
N HIS A 144 -11.99 -6.85 -16.01
CA HIS A 144 -11.22 -7.92 -15.38
C HIS A 144 -9.89 -8.19 -16.10
N GLU A 145 -9.42 -7.30 -16.97
CA GLU A 145 -8.16 -7.45 -17.72
C GLU A 145 -6.95 -7.70 -16.81
N PHE A 146 -6.98 -7.15 -15.60
CA PHE A 146 -5.92 -7.30 -14.60
C PHE A 146 -5.80 -8.73 -14.02
N LEU A 147 -6.85 -9.57 -14.13
CA LEU A 147 -6.82 -10.92 -13.55
C LEU A 147 -5.71 -11.79 -14.15
N ASN A 148 -5.39 -11.59 -15.44
CA ASN A 148 -4.27 -12.31 -16.05
C ASN A 148 -2.94 -11.98 -15.37
N LEU A 149 -2.75 -10.74 -14.92
CA LEU A 149 -1.53 -10.35 -14.19
C LEU A 149 -1.42 -11.12 -12.89
N LEU A 150 -2.52 -11.23 -12.12
CA LEU A 150 -2.55 -12.00 -10.87
C LEU A 150 -2.24 -13.47 -11.08
N LEU A 151 -2.79 -14.08 -12.14
CA LEU A 151 -2.57 -15.49 -12.45
C LEU A 151 -1.15 -15.80 -12.91
N THR A 152 -0.47 -14.82 -13.50
CA THR A 152 0.92 -14.96 -14.00
C THR A 152 1.97 -14.35 -13.07
N ALA A 153 1.54 -13.75 -11.96
CA ALA A 153 2.42 -13.03 -11.06
C ALA A 153 3.45 -14.00 -10.47
N PRO A 154 4.76 -13.72 -10.60
CA PRO A 154 5.78 -14.47 -9.88
C PRO A 154 5.76 -14.04 -8.42
N ILE A 155 4.79 -14.53 -7.65
CA ILE A 155 4.79 -14.34 -6.20
C ILE A 155 5.94 -15.18 -5.66
N SER A 156 7.09 -14.53 -5.47
CA SER A 156 8.24 -15.16 -4.84
C SER A 156 8.01 -15.10 -3.34
N THR A 157 7.89 -16.25 -2.68
CA THR A 157 8.10 -16.34 -1.23
C THR A 157 9.54 -15.90 -0.97
N GLN A 158 9.72 -14.79 -0.26
CA GLN A 158 11.06 -14.44 0.25
C GLN A 158 11.44 -15.51 1.30
N ASP A 159 12.46 -16.31 0.99
CA ASP A 159 13.10 -17.27 1.91
C ASP A 159 13.94 -16.55 2.99
#